data_AF-A0A0Q4UE58-F1
#
_entry.id   AF-A0A0Q4UE58-F1
#
_cell.length_a   1.000
_cell.length_b   1.000
_cell.length_c   1.000
_cell.angle_alpha   90.00
_cell.angle_beta   90.00
_cell.angle_gamma   90.00
#
_symmetry.space_group_name_H-M   'P 1'
#
loop_
_entity.id
_entity.type
_entity.pdbx_description
1 polymer ?
#
loop_
_entity_poly.entity_id
_entity_poly.type
_entity_poly.pdbx_seq_one_letter_code
_entity_poly.pdbx_strand_id
1 'polypeptide(L)'
;MVDMGLISMFSPRRPDGRGFDFVAHRLSSPVAIHDDASREARVFAEIERCVAIGEPMPTDRQLARRCGFGHADEASYALRKLKARTAGDRRICVINHGPLEHRQAIILSTGLTTIRRKFVVEAAHG
;
A
#
# COMPACT_ATOMS: atom_id res chain seq x y z
N MET A 1 -11.65 16.32 -11.99
CA MET A 1 -10.80 15.40 -12.79
C MET A 1 -10.02 16.27 -13.75
N VAL A 2 -8.73 16.52 -13.48
CA VAL A 2 -7.82 17.21 -14.42
C VAL A 2 -6.50 16.45 -14.33
N ASP A 3 -6.16 15.72 -15.39
CA ASP A 3 -4.90 14.99 -15.54
C ASP A 3 -3.83 16.00 -15.95
N MET A 4 -3.00 16.44 -15.00
CA MET A 4 -1.90 17.37 -15.27
C MET A 4 -0.63 16.58 -15.56
N GLY A 5 -0.52 16.07 -16.79
CA GLY A 5 0.72 15.48 -17.30
C GLY A 5 1.81 16.54 -17.41
N LEU A 6 3.00 16.26 -16.85
CA LEU A 6 4.16 17.12 -16.97
C LEU A 6 4.73 17.00 -18.41
N ILE A 7 4.71 18.08 -19.18
CA ILE A 7 5.28 18.13 -20.54
C ILE A 7 6.72 18.66 -20.43
N SER A 8 7.71 17.82 -20.72
CA SER A 8 9.09 18.28 -20.87
C SER A 8 9.28 18.86 -22.28
N MET A 9 9.58 20.16 -22.36
CA MET A 9 9.76 20.88 -23.63
C MET A 9 11.24 20.91 -24.02
N PHE A 10 11.63 20.12 -25.02
CA PHE A 10 12.90 20.32 -25.74
C PHE A 10 12.61 21.04 -27.06
N SER A 11 13.09 22.28 -27.20
CA SER A 11 13.05 23.01 -28.47
C SER A 11 14.36 22.87 -29.23
N PRO A 12 14.28 22.39 -30.48
CA PRO A 12 14.88 23.10 -31.58
C PRO A 12 13.76 23.58 -32.52
N ARG A 13 13.73 24.88 -32.83
CA ARG A 13 12.84 25.44 -33.86
C ARG A 13 12.98 24.63 -35.15
N ARG A 14 11.86 24.42 -35.85
CA ARG A 14 11.91 23.84 -37.20
C ARG A 14 12.82 24.69 -38.11
N PRO A 15 13.62 24.07 -38.97
CA PRO A 15 14.60 24.77 -39.82
C PRO A 15 13.97 25.70 -40.87
N ASP A 16 12.65 25.64 -41.08
CA ASP A 16 11.88 26.50 -42.00
C ASP A 16 11.32 27.78 -41.34
N GLY A 17 11.58 27.98 -40.04
CA GLY A 17 11.10 29.14 -39.29
C GLY A 17 9.59 29.18 -39.05
N ARG A 18 8.84 28.12 -39.40
CA ARG A 18 7.38 28.05 -39.23
C ARG A 18 6.99 26.90 -38.30
N GLY A 19 6.97 27.22 -37.01
CA GLY A 19 6.36 26.40 -35.96
C GLY A 19 7.32 25.51 -35.18
N PHE A 20 6.72 24.70 -34.29
CA PHE A 20 7.41 23.81 -33.36
C PHE A 20 7.02 22.36 -33.68
N ASP A 21 8.00 21.44 -33.67
CA ASP A 21 7.72 20.00 -33.60
C ASP A 21 7.52 19.63 -32.14
N PHE A 22 6.29 19.25 -31.78
CA PHE A 22 6.01 18.73 -30.45
C PHE A 22 6.12 17.21 -30.49
N VAL A 23 7.16 16.66 -29.84
CA VAL A 23 7.21 15.23 -29.54
C VAL A 23 6.66 15.04 -28.12
N ALA A 24 5.40 14.66 -28.02
CA ALA A 24 4.78 14.34 -26.73
C ALA A 24 5.27 12.97 -26.26
N HIS A 25 6.38 12.94 -25.52
CA HIS A 25 6.76 11.75 -24.76
C HIS A 25 5.93 11.69 -23.47
N ARG A 26 5.07 10.67 -23.36
CA ARG A 26 4.41 10.34 -22.09
C ARG A 26 5.46 9.76 -21.14
N LEU A 27 6.03 10.61 -20.29
CA LEU A 27 6.87 10.15 -19.19
C LEU A 27 5.96 9.44 -18.18
N SER A 28 6.28 8.19 -17.86
CA SER A 28 5.68 7.51 -16.72
C SER A 28 6.02 8.34 -15.47
N SER A 29 5.01 8.93 -14.84
CA SER A 29 5.18 9.67 -13.59
C SER A 29 5.94 8.80 -12.58
N PRO A 30 7.06 9.26 -12.00
CA PRO A 30 7.74 8.54 -10.93
C PRO A 30 6.93 8.55 -9.62
N VAL A 31 5.92 9.43 -9.55
CA VAL A 31 4.94 9.45 -8.48
C VAL A 31 3.82 8.49 -8.88
N ALA A 32 3.84 7.28 -8.32
CA ALA A 32 2.65 6.45 -8.30
C ALA A 32 1.58 7.23 -7.54
N ILE A 33 0.61 7.80 -8.27
CA ILE A 33 -0.54 8.45 -7.65
C ILE A 33 -1.30 7.32 -6.96
N HIS A 34 -1.08 7.24 -5.65
CA HIS A 34 -1.73 6.29 -4.78
C HIS A 34 -3.20 6.64 -4.72
N ASP A 35 -4.05 5.78 -5.29
CA ASP A 35 -5.49 5.88 -5.11
C ASP A 35 -5.82 5.54 -3.66
N ASP A 36 -5.73 6.54 -2.78
CA ASP A 36 -5.95 6.43 -1.33
C ASP A 36 -7.42 6.05 -1.00
N ALA A 37 -8.31 6.06 -1.99
CA ALA A 37 -9.69 5.63 -1.83
C ALA A 37 -9.85 4.09 -1.83
N SER A 38 -8.91 3.35 -2.43
CA SER A 38 -9.06 1.90 -2.56
C SER A 38 -9.02 1.19 -1.21
N ARG A 39 -9.74 0.08 -1.08
CA ARG A 39 -9.74 -0.72 0.16
C ARG A 39 -8.33 -1.24 0.45
N GLU A 40 -7.61 -1.63 -0.59
CA GLU A 40 -6.25 -2.15 -0.51
C GLU A 40 -5.27 -1.06 -0.06
N ALA A 41 -5.41 0.18 -0.55
CA ALA A 41 -4.58 1.31 -0.13
C ALA A 41 -4.76 1.60 1.37
N ARG A 42 -6.00 1.63 1.86
CA ARG A 42 -6.30 1.84 3.28
C ARG A 42 -5.70 0.76 4.18
N VAL A 43 -5.81 -0.51 3.79
CA VAL A 43 -5.19 -1.62 4.53
C VAL A 43 -3.67 -1.51 4.52
N PHE A 44 -3.09 -1.17 3.38
CA PHE A 44 -1.64 -1.01 3.26
C PHE A 44 -1.13 0.13 4.14
N ALA A 45 -1.79 1.29 4.11
CA ALA A 45 -1.44 2.45 4.94
C ALA A 45 -1.54 2.13 6.45
N GLU A 46 -2.54 1.34 6.87
CA GLU A 46 -2.63 0.89 8.27
C GLU A 46 -1.49 -0.06 8.66
N ILE A 47 -1.04 -0.93 7.73
CA ILE A 47 0.13 -1.78 7.96
C ILE A 47 1.39 -0.92 8.07
N GLU A 48 1.58 0.06 7.18
CA GLU A 48 2.70 1.02 7.25
C GLU A 48 2.71 1.78 8.57
N ARG A 49 1.54 2.24 9.02
CA ARG A 49 1.39 2.88 10.34
C ARG A 49 1.84 1.96 11.45
N CYS A 50 1.41 0.69 11.46
CA CYS A 50 1.82 -0.28 12.47
C CYS A 50 3.34 -0.53 12.45
N VAL A 51 3.96 -0.60 11.27
CA VAL A 51 5.42 -0.70 11.13
C VAL A 51 6.10 0.52 11.74
N ALA A 52 5.66 1.73 11.38
CA ALA A 52 6.28 2.98 11.81
C ALA A 52 6.27 3.17 13.33
N ILE A 53 5.21 2.72 14.00
CA ILE A 53 5.06 2.85 15.46
C ILE A 53 5.48 1.60 16.25
N GLY A 54 5.91 0.53 15.56
CA GLY A 54 6.29 -0.73 16.20
C GLY A 54 5.11 -1.50 16.82
N GLU A 55 3.94 -1.47 16.18
CA GLU A 55 2.78 -2.27 16.56
C GLU A 55 2.78 -3.66 15.88
N PRO A 56 2.18 -4.69 16.51
CA PRO A 56 1.98 -5.97 15.85
C PRO A 56 0.94 -5.86 14.74
N MET A 57 0.95 -6.81 13.78
CA MET A 57 -0.05 -6.83 12.72
C MET A 57 -1.46 -6.96 13.33
N PRO A 58 -2.41 -6.09 12.98
CA PRO A 58 -3.77 -6.21 13.46
C PRO A 58 -4.47 -7.45 12.89
N THR A 59 -5.46 -7.96 13.62
CA THR A 59 -6.35 -9.03 13.13
C THR A 59 -7.27 -8.51 12.03
N ASP A 60 -7.89 -9.40 11.23
CA ASP A 60 -8.79 -8.99 10.15
C ASP A 60 -9.97 -8.13 10.67
N ARG A 61 -10.48 -8.43 11.88
CA ARG A 61 -11.51 -7.62 12.55
C ARG A 61 -10.99 -6.23 12.94
N GLN A 62 -9.77 -6.16 13.49
CA GLN A 62 -9.15 -4.88 13.85
C GLN A 62 -8.85 -4.04 12.60
N LEU A 63 -8.32 -4.66 11.53
CA LEU A 63 -8.12 -4.00 10.25
C LEU A 63 -9.43 -3.44 9.69
N ALA A 64 -10.50 -4.24 9.68
CA ALA A 64 -11.81 -3.77 9.23
C ALA A 64 -12.27 -2.53 10.01
N ARG A 65 -12.19 -2.56 11.35
CA ARG A 65 -12.56 -1.41 12.19
C ARG A 65 -11.69 -0.19 11.92
N ARG A 66 -10.36 -0.36 11.82
CA ARG A 66 -9.41 0.74 11.63
C ARG A 66 -9.47 1.35 10.23
N CYS A 67 -9.79 0.54 9.21
CA CYS A 67 -9.91 0.98 7.81
C CYS A 67 -11.34 1.40 7.41
N GLY A 68 -12.31 1.33 8.33
CA GLY A 68 -13.70 1.71 8.09
C GLY A 68 -14.48 0.73 7.21
N PHE A 69 -14.21 -0.57 7.30
CA PHE A 69 -14.97 -1.61 6.61
C PHE A 69 -16.09 -2.16 7.50
N GLY A 70 -17.19 -2.63 6.88
CA GLY A 70 -18.32 -3.21 7.61
C GLY A 70 -17.99 -4.56 8.24
N HIS A 71 -17.17 -5.38 7.56
CA HIS A 71 -16.88 -6.75 7.97
C HIS A 71 -15.40 -7.14 7.82
N ALA A 72 -14.98 -8.14 8.59
CA ALA A 72 -13.62 -8.68 8.57
C ALA A 72 -13.25 -9.30 7.21
N ASP A 73 -14.23 -9.85 6.49
CA ASP A 73 -14.00 -10.50 5.19
C ASP A 73 -13.52 -9.51 4.13
N GLU A 74 -13.96 -8.25 4.21
CA GLU A 74 -13.48 -7.17 3.32
C GLU A 74 -11.99 -6.89 3.56
N ALA A 75 -11.56 -6.82 4.82
CA ALA A 75 -10.16 -6.67 5.18
C ALA A 75 -9.33 -7.88 4.69
N SER A 76 -9.85 -9.09 4.87
CA SER A 76 -9.21 -10.33 4.41
C SER A 76 -9.05 -10.36 2.89
N TYR A 77 -10.09 -9.93 2.16
CA TYR A 77 -10.04 -9.82 0.70
C TYR A 77 -9.02 -8.78 0.23
N ALA A 78 -8.98 -7.60 0.84
CA ALA A 78 -7.99 -6.58 0.55
C ALA A 78 -6.55 -7.06 0.84
N LEU A 79 -6.33 -7.73 1.98
CA LEU A 79 -5.06 -8.39 2.30
C LEU A 79 -4.65 -9.41 1.24
N ARG A 80 -5.59 -10.21 0.73
CA ARG A 80 -5.32 -11.20 -0.32
C ARG A 80 -4.79 -10.53 -1.59
N LYS A 81 -5.36 -9.38 -1.97
CA LYS A 81 -4.88 -8.60 -3.10
C LYS A 81 -3.50 -8.00 -2.88
N LEU A 82 -3.21 -7.50 -1.66
CA LEU A 82 -1.87 -6.99 -1.32
C LEU A 82 -0.79 -8.09 -1.34
N LYS A 83 -1.15 -9.37 -1.16
CA LYS A 83 -0.21 -10.49 -1.31
C LYS A 83 0.04 -10.87 -2.77
N ALA A 84 -0.85 -10.50 -3.68
CA ALA A 84 -0.75 -10.85 -5.09
C ALA A 84 0.43 -10.15 -5.76
N ARG A 85 0.98 -10.76 -6.81
CA ARG A 85 2.10 -10.16 -7.58
C ARG A 85 1.71 -8.85 -8.26
N THR A 86 0.43 -8.65 -8.50
CA THR A 86 -0.14 -7.45 -9.14
C THR A 86 -0.21 -6.23 -8.23
N ALA A 87 0.13 -6.35 -6.93
CA ALA A 87 0.07 -5.26 -5.97
C ALA A 87 1.20 -4.20 -6.14
N GLY A 88 2.18 -4.45 -7.02
CA GLY A 88 3.31 -3.54 -7.25
C GLY A 88 4.09 -3.24 -5.97
N ASP A 89 4.31 -1.97 -5.67
CA ASP A 89 5.06 -1.52 -4.48
C ASP A 89 4.32 -1.74 -3.16
N ARG A 90 3.00 -1.94 -3.22
CA ARG A 90 2.16 -2.25 -2.05
C ARG A 90 2.15 -3.73 -1.69
N ARG A 91 3.03 -4.51 -2.30
CA ARG A 91 3.04 -5.95 -2.10
C ARG A 91 3.57 -6.30 -0.71
N ILE A 92 2.84 -7.18 -0.03
CA ILE A 92 3.20 -7.66 1.32
C ILE A 92 3.38 -9.17 1.36
N CYS A 93 4.19 -9.63 2.31
CA CYS A 93 4.20 -11.01 2.79
C CYS A 93 3.61 -11.05 4.20
N VAL A 94 2.86 -12.11 4.53
CA VAL A 94 2.31 -12.30 5.88
C VAL A 94 2.74 -13.67 6.39
N ILE A 95 3.40 -13.69 7.54
CA ILE A 95 3.89 -14.88 8.22
C ILE A 95 2.96 -15.18 9.42
N ASN A 96 2.51 -16.43 9.53
CA ASN A 96 1.75 -16.91 10.67
C ASN A 96 2.70 -17.63 11.64
N HIS A 97 2.76 -17.18 12.89
CA HIS A 97 3.64 -17.79 13.92
C HIS A 97 2.94 -18.80 14.84
N GLY A 98 1.62 -18.94 14.71
CA GLY A 98 0.81 -19.84 15.52
C GLY A 98 -0.50 -19.19 15.97
N PRO A 99 -1.38 -19.94 16.63
CA PRO A 99 -2.72 -19.46 17.02
C PRO A 99 -2.71 -18.41 18.14
N LEU A 100 -1.65 -18.38 18.96
CA LEU A 100 -1.52 -17.47 20.10
C LEU A 100 -0.69 -16.22 19.78
N GLU A 101 -0.32 -16.04 18.52
CA GLU A 101 0.53 -14.93 18.09
C GLU A 101 -0.15 -14.11 16.99
N HIS A 102 0.09 -12.80 17.04
CA HIS A 102 -0.19 -11.96 15.90
C HIS A 102 0.61 -12.45 14.70
N ARG A 103 0.00 -12.36 13.52
CA ARG A 103 0.71 -12.53 12.25
C ARG A 103 1.77 -11.43 12.13
N GLN A 104 2.79 -11.64 11.33
CA GLN A 104 3.76 -10.61 10.98
C GLN A 104 3.56 -10.21 9.52
N ALA A 105 3.44 -8.92 9.25
CA ALA A 105 3.45 -8.38 7.89
C ALA A 105 4.85 -7.86 7.54
N ILE A 106 5.28 -8.12 6.31
CA ILE A 106 6.52 -7.64 5.70
C ILE A 106 6.13 -6.84 4.45
N ILE A 107 6.53 -5.58 4.38
CA ILE A 107 6.38 -4.75 3.18
C ILE A 107 7.54 -5.11 2.24
N LEU A 108 7.25 -5.68 1.07
CA LEU A 108 8.29 -6.26 0.22
C LEU A 108 9.18 -5.21 -0.45
N SER A 109 8.66 -4.02 -0.70
CA SER A 109 9.42 -2.92 -1.32
C SER A 109 10.49 -2.35 -0.38
N THR A 110 10.23 -2.32 0.92
CA THR A 110 11.13 -1.71 1.93
C THR A 110 11.80 -2.74 2.83
N GLY A 111 11.31 -3.98 2.88
CA GLY A 111 11.75 -5.01 3.81
C GLY A 111 11.31 -4.76 5.26
N LEU A 112 10.57 -3.68 5.55
CA LEU A 112 10.14 -3.35 6.91
C LEU A 112 9.04 -4.28 7.38
N THR A 113 9.00 -4.52 8.70
CA THR A 113 8.13 -5.53 9.30
C THR A 113 7.39 -5.01 10.53
N THR A 114 6.16 -5.50 10.74
CA THR A 114 5.45 -5.30 12.00
C THR A 114 6.13 -6.12 13.10
N ILE A 115 6.01 -5.69 14.37
CA ILE A 115 6.62 -6.46 15.46
C ILE A 115 5.90 -7.80 15.66
N ARG A 116 6.65 -8.81 16.09
CA ARG A 116 6.08 -10.09 16.53
C ARG A 116 5.57 -9.93 17.97
N ARG A 117 4.33 -10.34 18.22
CA ARG A 117 3.72 -10.25 19.56
C ARG A 117 2.73 -11.39 19.80
N LYS A 118 2.70 -11.91 21.02
CA LYS A 118 1.67 -12.85 21.49
C LYS A 118 0.37 -12.10 21.77
N PHE A 119 -0.78 -12.74 21.58
CA PHE A 119 -2.02 -12.20 22.12
C PHE A 119 -1.90 -12.13 23.64
N VAL A 120 -2.38 -11.03 24.23
CA VAL A 120 -2.50 -10.94 25.68
C VAL A 120 -3.64 -11.87 26.07
N VAL A 121 -3.28 -13.09 26.47
CA VAL A 121 -4.20 -13.98 27.16
C VAL A 121 -4.18 -13.48 28.60
N GLU A 122 -5.16 -12.67 28.99
CA GLU A 122 -5.39 -12.44 30.41
C GLU A 122 -5.62 -13.81 31.03
N ALA A 123 -4.64 -14.29 31.80
CA ALA A 123 -4.87 -15.42 32.66
C ALA A 123 -6.00 -15.00 33.60
N ALA A 124 -7.18 -15.56 33.38
CA ALA A 124 -8.26 -15.48 34.34
C ALA A 124 -7.73 -16.14 35.62
N HIS A 125 -7.23 -15.33 36.54
CA HIS A 125 -7.02 -15.73 37.92
C HIS A 125 -8.41 -15.91 38.54
N GLY A 126 -8.91 -17.14 38.46
CA GLY A 126 -9.99 -17.67 39.29
C GLY A 126 -9.40 -18.47 40.44
#